data_AF-A0AAN8JNX1-F1
#
_entry.id   AF-A0AAN8JNX1-F1
#
_cell.length_a   1.000
_cell.length_b   1.000
_cell.length_c   1.000
_cell.angle_alpha   90.00
_cell.angle_beta   90.00
_cell.angle_gamma   90.00
#
_symmetry.space_group_name_H-M   'P 1'
#
loop_
_entity.id
_entity.type
_entity.pdbx_description
1 polymer ?
#
loop_
_entity_poly.entity_id
_entity_poly.type
_entity_poly.pdbx_seq_one_letter_code
_entity_poly.pdbx_strand_id
1 'polypeptide(L)'
;MADQADAPIPPKPKEIEVLSDASLVLLARYLGQGNSLDIIVFAMLLNIPTTSIINSILSINNEGFSRASDSQKISMSEKCILLWKELSKDGKTKDRIRTLERALREMEKGDVADTIMERHQQKQELTPDVFAQ
;
A
#
# COMPACT_ATOMS: atom_id res chain seq x y z
N MET A 1 -26.56 -33.54 28.42
CA MET A 1 -25.40 -32.66 28.68
C MET A 1 -25.24 -31.80 27.44
N ALA A 2 -25.32 -30.48 27.61
CA ALA A 2 -25.60 -29.54 26.53
C ALA A 2 -24.39 -29.21 25.65
N ASP A 3 -24.62 -29.24 24.34
CA ASP A 3 -23.87 -28.57 23.28
C ASP A 3 -23.43 -27.16 23.68
N GLN A 4 -22.12 -26.92 23.75
CA GLN A 4 -21.59 -25.56 23.70
C GLN A 4 -21.41 -25.18 22.24
N ALA A 5 -22.36 -24.40 21.72
CA ALA A 5 -22.27 -23.76 20.43
C ALA A 5 -21.11 -22.76 20.42
N ASP A 6 -20.16 -22.99 19.52
CA ASP A 6 -19.06 -22.09 19.18
C ASP A 6 -19.65 -20.74 18.74
N ALA A 7 -19.32 -19.68 19.48
CA ALA A 7 -19.84 -18.35 19.20
C ALA A 7 -19.25 -17.84 17.87
N PRO A 8 -20.04 -17.23 16.97
CA PRO A 8 -19.53 -16.72 15.71
C PRO A 8 -18.48 -15.62 15.96
N ILE A 9 -17.29 -15.84 15.38
CA ILE A 9 -16.18 -14.88 15.37
C ILE A 9 -16.72 -13.53 14.88
N PRO A 10 -16.53 -12.43 15.63
CA PRO A 10 -17.02 -11.12 15.20
C PRO A 10 -16.44 -10.78 13.83
N PRO A 11 -17.26 -10.24 12.90
CA PRO A 11 -16.77 -9.86 11.59
C PRO A 11 -15.61 -8.88 11.77
N LYS A 12 -14.47 -9.19 11.15
CA LYS A 12 -13.31 -8.29 11.13
C LYS A 12 -13.82 -6.90 10.73
N PRO A 13 -13.40 -5.83 11.41
CA PRO A 13 -13.79 -4.47 11.03
C PRO A 13 -13.52 -4.31 9.54
N LYS A 14 -14.55 -3.92 8.77
CA LYS A 14 -14.40 -3.63 7.34
C LYS A 14 -13.16 -2.73 7.20
N GLU A 15 -12.13 -3.26 6.55
CA GLU A 15 -10.97 -2.45 6.23
C GLU A 15 -11.47 -1.21 5.52
N ILE A 16 -10.93 -0.06 5.90
CA ILE A 16 -11.45 1.23 5.48
C ILE A 16 -11.00 1.47 4.05
N GLU A 17 -11.74 0.80 3.16
CA GLU A 17 -11.85 0.79 1.70
C GLU A 17 -10.61 1.19 0.89
N VAL A 18 -10.07 2.38 1.09
CA VAL A 18 -8.76 2.81 0.57
C VAL A 18 -7.59 1.94 1.08
N LEU A 19 -7.70 1.40 2.30
CA LEU A 19 -6.69 0.50 2.88
C LEU A 19 -6.94 -0.98 2.58
N SER A 20 -7.95 -1.30 1.76
CA SER A 20 -8.12 -2.67 1.29
C SER A 20 -6.92 -3.10 0.45
N ASP A 21 -6.64 -4.40 0.40
CA ASP A 21 -5.53 -4.93 -0.41
C ASP A 21 -5.69 -4.52 -1.88
N ALA A 22 -6.92 -4.56 -2.40
CA ALA A 22 -7.22 -4.18 -3.77
C ALA A 22 -6.84 -2.72 -4.05
N SER A 23 -7.26 -1.80 -3.18
CA SER A 23 -6.95 -0.37 -3.30
C SER A 23 -5.45 -0.10 -3.26
N LEU A 24 -4.74 -0.69 -2.29
CA LEU A 24 -3.30 -0.48 -2.14
C LEU A 24 -2.50 -1.10 -3.31
N VAL A 25 -2.91 -2.26 -3.81
CA VAL A 25 -2.30 -2.88 -4.99
C VAL A 25 -2.46 -2.01 -6.23
N LEU A 26 -3.63 -1.38 -6.43
CA LEU A 26 -3.83 -0.44 -7.53
C LEU A 26 -2.90 0.77 -7.42
N LEU A 27 -2.79 1.36 -6.24
CA LEU A 27 -1.84 2.46 -5.97
C LEU A 27 -0.40 2.02 -6.25
N ALA A 28 0.00 0.84 -5.78
CA ALA A 28 1.35 0.32 -5.99
C ALA A 28 1.67 0.08 -7.47
N ARG A 29 0.70 -0.41 -8.26
CA ARG A 29 0.84 -0.58 -9.71
C ARG A 29 1.04 0.76 -10.40
N TYR A 30 0.22 1.75 -10.08
CA TYR A 30 0.36 3.10 -10.61
C TYR A 30 1.76 3.68 -10.31
N LEU A 31 2.21 3.57 -9.05
CA LEU A 31 3.55 4.04 -8.67
C LEU A 31 4.68 3.24 -9.35
N GLY A 32 4.47 1.94 -9.57
CA GLY A 32 5.46 1.07 -10.19
C GLY A 32 5.58 1.16 -11.71
N GLN A 33 4.60 1.78 -12.37
CA GLN A 33 4.67 2.13 -13.79
C GLN A 33 5.47 3.43 -14.04
N GLY A 34 5.70 4.21 -12.98
CA GLY A 34 6.41 5.49 -13.03
C GLY A 34 7.94 5.35 -13.01
N ASN A 35 8.60 6.39 -12.52
CA ASN A 35 10.05 6.43 -12.44
C ASN A 35 10.55 5.33 -11.50
N SER A 36 11.58 4.58 -11.90
CA SER A 36 11.91 3.34 -11.18
C SER A 36 12.26 3.59 -9.70
N LEU A 37 12.82 4.75 -9.35
CA LEU A 37 13.18 5.06 -7.96
C LEU A 37 12.00 5.43 -7.06
N ASP A 38 10.83 5.75 -7.65
CA ASP A 38 9.66 6.22 -6.92
C ASP A 38 9.18 5.21 -5.88
N ILE A 39 9.25 3.90 -6.19
CA ILE A 39 8.83 2.83 -5.28
C ILE A 39 9.70 2.78 -4.02
N ILE A 40 11.02 2.91 -4.18
CA ILE A 40 11.96 2.85 -3.04
C ILE A 40 11.77 4.09 -2.18
N VAL A 41 11.68 5.27 -2.80
CA VAL A 41 11.40 6.53 -2.10
C VAL A 41 10.09 6.42 -1.34
N PHE A 42 9.02 5.96 -1.99
CA PHE A 42 7.72 5.76 -1.36
C PHE A 42 7.80 4.84 -0.15
N ALA A 43 8.45 3.68 -0.29
CA ALA A 43 8.62 2.73 0.80
C ALA A 43 9.37 3.35 2.01
N MET A 44 10.39 4.17 1.76
CA MET A 44 11.10 4.90 2.82
C MET A 44 10.21 5.97 3.48
N LEU A 45 9.42 6.71 2.70
CA LEU A 45 8.49 7.72 3.19
C LEU A 45 7.34 7.12 4.02
N LEU A 46 6.96 5.88 3.73
CA LEU A 46 6.03 5.09 4.54
C LEU A 46 6.66 4.54 5.83
N ASN A 47 7.93 4.89 6.10
CA ASN A 47 8.69 4.46 7.27
C ASN A 47 8.85 2.92 7.34
N ILE A 48 8.94 2.27 6.18
CA ILE A 48 9.32 0.85 6.12
C ILE A 48 10.84 0.77 6.42
N PRO A 49 11.28 -0.11 7.33
CA PRO A 49 12.70 -0.28 7.60
C PRO A 49 13.48 -0.61 6.32
N THR A 50 14.62 0.06 6.11
CA THR A 50 15.46 -0.11 4.91
C THR A 50 15.86 -1.57 4.67
N THR A 51 16.14 -2.33 5.74
CA THR A 51 16.43 -3.76 5.67
C THR A 51 15.26 -4.57 5.09
N SER A 52 14.02 -4.22 5.45
CA SER A 52 12.81 -4.85 4.91
C SER A 52 12.56 -4.49 3.45
N ILE A 53 12.90 -3.26 3.04
CA ILE A 53 12.84 -2.83 1.62
C ILE A 53 13.85 -3.65 0.80
N ILE A 54 15.10 -3.73 1.25
CA ILE A 54 16.16 -4.50 0.57
C ILE A 54 15.77 -5.98 0.48
N ASN A 55 15.28 -6.58 1.58
CA ASN A 55 14.83 -7.97 1.58
C ASN A 55 13.67 -8.21 0.61
N SER A 56 12.73 -7.26 0.50
CA SER A 56 11.63 -7.33 -0.47
C SER A 56 12.15 -7.29 -1.91
N ILE A 57 13.11 -6.42 -2.21
CA ILE A 57 13.77 -6.34 -3.52
C ILE A 57 14.46 -7.67 -3.85
N LEU A 58 15.33 -8.15 -2.95
CA LEU A 58 16.11 -9.37 -3.18
C LEU A 58 15.22 -10.60 -3.33
N SER A 59 14.11 -10.67 -2.61
CA SER A 59 13.16 -11.79 -2.73
C SER A 59 12.48 -11.90 -4.10
N ILE A 60 12.46 -10.82 -4.89
CA ILE A 60 11.86 -10.77 -6.24
C ILE A 60 12.95 -10.81 -7.30
N ASN A 61 14.04 -10.07 -7.09
CA ASN A 61 15.22 -10.07 -7.95
C ASN A 61 16.52 -10.08 -7.13
N ASN A 62 17.20 -11.22 -7.13
CA ASN A 62 18.50 -11.39 -6.47
C ASN A 62 19.60 -10.50 -7.08
N GLU A 63 19.43 -10.00 -8.30
CA GLU A 63 20.37 -9.07 -8.94
C GLU A 63 20.16 -7.61 -8.51
N GLY A 64 19.15 -7.33 -7.68
CA GLY A 64 18.84 -6.00 -7.16
C GLY A 64 17.86 -5.19 -8.02
N PHE A 65 17.51 -4.00 -7.53
CA PHE A 65 16.44 -3.18 -8.10
C PHE A 65 16.78 -2.61 -9.48
N SER A 66 18.03 -2.20 -9.70
CA SER A 66 18.47 -1.58 -10.96
C SER A 66 18.42 -2.52 -12.17
N ARG A 67 18.44 -3.84 -11.93
CA ARG A 67 18.36 -4.89 -12.95
C ARG A 67 16.97 -5.51 -13.08
N ALA A 68 16.00 -5.03 -12.30
CA ALA A 68 14.64 -5.57 -12.33
C ALA A 68 13.90 -5.16 -13.61
N SER A 69 13.13 -6.08 -14.20
CA SER A 69 12.15 -5.76 -15.23
C SER A 69 11.02 -4.89 -14.67
N ASP A 70 10.25 -4.24 -15.53
CA ASP A 70 9.14 -3.39 -15.07
C ASP A 70 8.05 -4.20 -14.34
N SER A 71 7.78 -5.44 -14.77
CA SER A 71 6.91 -6.37 -14.05
C SER A 71 7.43 -6.69 -12.65
N GLN A 72 8.74 -6.88 -12.49
CA GLN A 72 9.35 -7.12 -11.17
C GLN A 72 9.28 -5.88 -10.29
N LYS A 73 9.49 -4.67 -10.84
CA LYS A 73 9.35 -3.41 -10.09
C LYS A 73 7.92 -3.21 -9.59
N ILE A 74 6.92 -3.50 -10.42
CA ILE A 74 5.51 -3.48 -10.01
C ILE A 74 5.28 -4.48 -8.86
N SER A 75 5.74 -5.72 -8.98
CA SER A 75 5.62 -6.71 -7.89
C SER A 75 6.35 -6.27 -6.61
N MET A 76 7.49 -5.58 -6.73
CA MET A 76 8.20 -4.99 -5.59
C MET A 76 7.38 -3.89 -4.92
N SER A 77 6.73 -3.04 -5.71
CA SER A 77 5.84 -1.99 -5.22
C SER A 77 4.65 -2.57 -4.45
N GLU A 78 3.98 -3.57 -5.03
CA GLU A 78 2.87 -4.28 -4.40
C GLU A 78 3.30 -4.90 -3.07
N LYS A 79 4.48 -5.55 -3.06
CA LYS A 79 5.03 -6.16 -1.84
C LYS A 79 5.35 -5.12 -0.77
N CYS A 80 5.92 -3.97 -1.14
CA CYS A 80 6.26 -2.91 -0.18
C CYS A 80 5.01 -2.29 0.44
N ILE A 81 3.97 -2.00 -0.35
CA ILE A 81 2.78 -1.35 0.19
C ILE A 81 1.97 -2.29 1.09
N LEU A 82 1.90 -3.58 0.74
CA LEU A 82 1.25 -4.59 1.59
C LEU A 82 2.06 -4.86 2.86
N LEU A 83 3.39 -4.83 2.78
CA LEU A 83 4.24 -4.89 3.97
C LEU A 83 3.98 -3.68 4.89
N TRP A 84 3.91 -2.47 4.35
CA TRP A 84 3.56 -1.30 5.15
C TRP A 84 2.18 -1.43 5.79
N LYS A 85 1.19 -1.96 5.06
CA LYS A 85 -0.15 -2.23 5.61
C LYS A 85 -0.06 -3.10 6.86
N GLU A 86 0.71 -4.18 6.80
CA GLU A 86 0.92 -5.09 7.94
C GLU A 86 1.68 -4.43 9.09
N LEU A 87 2.76 -3.69 8.80
CA LEU A 87 3.54 -2.99 9.82
C LEU A 87 2.76 -1.89 10.52
N SER A 88 1.76 -1.31 9.85
CA SER A 88 0.94 -0.22 10.36
C SER A 88 -0.41 -0.67 10.93
N LYS A 89 -0.69 -1.98 11.00
CA LYS A 89 -2.01 -2.52 11.35
C LYS A 89 -2.52 -2.10 12.73
N ASP A 90 -1.63 -1.90 13.69
CA ASP A 90 -1.95 -1.46 15.05
C ASP A 90 -2.14 0.06 15.14
N GLY A 91 -1.81 0.80 14.08
CA GLY A 91 -2.00 2.24 13.97
C GLY A 91 -3.46 2.63 13.71
N LYS A 92 -3.85 3.81 14.19
CA LYS A 92 -5.17 4.37 13.88
C LYS A 92 -5.29 4.62 12.39
N THR A 93 -6.42 4.25 11.80
CA THR A 93 -6.63 4.43 10.36
C THR A 93 -6.39 5.85 9.86
N LYS A 94 -6.84 6.86 10.61
CA LYS A 94 -6.61 8.26 10.27
C LYS A 94 -5.12 8.59 10.12
N ASP A 95 -4.28 8.03 10.99
CA ASP A 95 -2.83 8.27 10.97
C ASP A 95 -2.17 7.50 9.82
N ARG A 96 -2.67 6.30 9.50
CA ARG A 96 -2.23 5.51 8.34
C ARG A 96 -2.54 6.24 7.02
N ILE A 97 -3.75 6.76 6.87
CA ILE A 97 -4.15 7.54 5.69
C ILE A 97 -3.33 8.82 5.57
N ARG A 98 -3.11 9.55 6.66
CA ARG A 98 -2.21 10.73 6.67
C ARG A 98 -0.78 10.39 6.27
N THR A 99 -0.30 9.21 6.65
CA THR A 99 1.03 8.75 6.26
C THR A 99 1.12 8.52 4.75
N LEU A 100 0.10 7.88 4.15
CA LEU A 100 0.00 7.71 2.70
C LEU A 100 -0.08 9.06 1.97
N GLU A 101 -0.96 9.95 2.44
CA GLU A 101 -1.13 11.30 1.86
C GLU A 101 0.19 12.06 1.88
N ARG A 102 0.87 12.13 3.03
CA ARG A 102 2.15 12.80 3.19
C ARG A 102 3.19 12.23 2.23
N ALA A 103 3.33 10.90 2.18
CA ALA A 103 4.31 10.25 1.33
C ALA A 103 4.09 10.57 -0.15
N LEU A 104 2.84 10.60 -0.62
CA LEU A 104 2.53 10.93 -2.01
C LEU A 104 2.80 12.40 -2.34
N ARG A 105 2.47 13.33 -1.42
CA ARG A 105 2.80 14.75 -1.60
C ARG A 105 4.31 15.00 -1.64
N GLU A 106 5.08 14.31 -0.80
CA GLU A 106 6.55 14.40 -0.81
C GLU A 106 7.19 13.82 -2.08
N MET A 107 6.45 12.98 -2.82
CA MET A 107 6.82 12.48 -4.15
C MET A 107 6.29 13.34 -5.30
N GLU A 108 5.80 14.55 -5.01
CA GLU A 108 5.18 15.45 -6.00
C GLU A 108 3.93 14.87 -6.68
N LYS A 109 3.29 13.86 -6.08
CA LYS A 109 2.03 13.23 -6.53
C LYS A 109 0.83 13.74 -5.72
N GLY A 110 0.68 15.06 -5.68
CA GLY A 110 -0.34 15.74 -4.87
C GLY A 110 -1.78 15.46 -5.30
N ASP A 111 -1.99 15.31 -6.60
CA ASP A 111 -3.23 14.88 -7.26
C ASP A 111 -3.70 13.48 -6.79
N VAL A 112 -2.76 12.54 -6.70
CA VAL A 112 -3.02 11.19 -6.20
C VAL A 112 -3.34 11.22 -4.71
N ALA A 113 -2.62 12.05 -3.94
CA ALA A 113 -2.89 12.24 -2.52
C ALA A 113 -4.29 12.81 -2.27
N ASP A 114 -4.71 13.80 -3.07
CA ASP A 114 -6.05 14.39 -2.99
C ASP A 114 -7.13 13.34 -3.29
N THR A 115 -6.92 12.51 -4.31
CA THR A 115 -7.89 11.46 -4.67
C THR A 115 -8.03 10.38 -3.58
N ILE A 116 -6.92 9.97 -2.97
CA ILE A 116 -6.93 9.03 -1.83
C ILE A 116 -7.73 9.61 -0.67
N MET A 117 -7.53 10.89 -0.37
CA MET A 117 -8.25 11.57 0.70
C MET A 117 -9.75 11.69 0.41
N GLU A 118 -10.12 12.00 -0.82
CA GLU A 118 -11.52 12.04 -1.27
C GLU A 118 -12.18 10.66 -1.12
N ARG A 119 -11.58 9.61 -1.67
CA ARG A 119 -12.11 8.24 -1.60
C ARG A 119 -12.20 7.74 -0.16
N HIS A 120 -11.24 8.11 0.70
CA HIS A 120 -11.29 7.80 2.12
C HIS A 120 -12.47 8.49 2.82
N GLN A 121 -12.72 9.77 2.54
CA GLN A 121 -13.85 10.52 3.10
C GLN A 121 -15.19 9.93 2.66
N GLN A 122 -15.26 9.48 1.41
CA GLN A 122 -16.45 8.85 0.84
C GLN A 122 -16.64 7.40 1.28
N LYS A 123 -15.65 6.80 1.98
CA LYS A 123 -15.59 5.37 2.27
C LYS A 123 -15.83 4.59 0.98
N GLN A 124 -14.87 4.73 0.06
CA GLN A 124 -14.85 4.04 -1.22
C GLN A 124 -13.48 3.41 -1.45
N GLU A 125 -13.46 2.30 -2.19
CA GLU A 125 -12.23 1.72 -2.69
C GLU A 125 -11.61 2.59 -3.80
N LEU A 126 -10.30 2.42 -3.99
CA LEU A 126 -9.63 2.94 -5.17
C LEU A 126 -9.99 2.04 -6.35
N THR A 127 -10.33 2.65 -7.47
CA THR A 127 -10.70 1.96 -8.70
C THR A 127 -9.73 2.37 -9.82
N PRO A 128 -9.50 1.54 -10.85
CA PRO A 128 -8.48 1.82 -11.86
C PRO A 128 -8.62 3.18 -12.58
N ASP A 129 -9.85 3.68 -12.71
CA ASP A 129 -10.17 5.00 -13.29
C ASP A 129 -9.50 6.17 -12.55
N VAL A 130 -9.22 6.02 -11.25
CA VAL A 130 -8.55 7.03 -10.43
C VAL A 130 -7.14 7.34 -10.95
N PHE A 131 -6.51 6.37 -11.58
CA PHE A 131 -5.11 6.42 -12.00
C PHE A 131 -4.94 6.54 -13.53
N ALA A 132 -6.05 6.64 -14.26
CA ALA A 132 -6.06 6.61 -15.73
C ALA A 132 -5.94 8.01 -16.38
N GLN A 133 -5.52 9.03 -15.62
CA GLN A 133 -5.35 10.40 -16.11
C GLN A 133 -3.96 10.65 -16.70
#